data_AF-A0A9P0LIC2-F1
#
_entry.id   AF-A0A9P0LIC2-F1
#
_cell.length_a   1.000
_cell.length_b   1.000
_cell.length_c   1.000
_cell.angle_alpha   90.00
_cell.angle_beta   90.00
_cell.angle_gamma   90.00
#
_symmetry.space_group_name_H-M   'P 1'
#
loop_
_entity.id
_entity.type
_entity.pdbx_description
1 polymer ?
#
loop_
_entity_poly.entity_id
_entity_poly.type
_entity_poly.pdbx_seq_one_letter_code
_entity_poly.pdbx_strand_id
1 'polypeptide(L)'
;MVVYFESTAVSPPAVLFMGIDKNENEDLIKWGWPEDVWFHVDKVSSAHVYLRLRPGQTLDDIPSAVLEDAAQLVKANSIMGNKMNDVDIVYTMWYNLKKTPAMEVGQVGFHKEKEVRKIRVAKRINDIVNRLNKTKKEENPGNNNAIQKKVVYILILIIEMMIFWD
;
A
#
# COMPACT_ATOMS: atom_id res chain seq x y z
N MET A 1 -13.48 4.72 1.66
CA MET A 1 -12.68 5.92 1.35
C MET A 1 -11.21 5.55 1.42
N VAL A 2 -10.44 5.96 0.41
CA VAL A 2 -8.99 5.72 0.35
C VAL A 2 -8.27 7.04 0.58
N VAL A 3 -7.21 6.99 1.37
CA VAL A 3 -6.35 8.13 1.65
C VAL A 3 -5.07 7.98 0.84
N TYR A 4 -4.70 9.01 0.08
CA TYR A 4 -3.48 9.07 -0.71
C TYR A 4 -2.50 10.08 -0.13
N PHE A 5 -1.22 9.82 -0.36
CA PHE A 5 -0.08 10.66 0.01
C PHE A 5 0.94 10.66 -1.13
N GLU A 6 1.68 11.75 -1.27
CA GLU A 6 2.77 11.89 -2.22
C GLU A 6 4.11 11.96 -1.46
N SER A 7 4.95 10.94 -1.62
CA SER A 7 6.32 10.95 -1.13
C SER A 7 7.18 11.82 -2.06
N THR A 8 7.37 13.07 -1.64
CA THR A 8 8.26 14.05 -2.27
C THR A 8 9.74 13.84 -1.97
N ALA A 9 10.11 12.71 -1.36
CA ALA A 9 11.51 12.33 -1.13
C ALA A 9 12.24 11.96 -2.43
N VAL A 10 11.50 11.74 -3.51
CA VAL A 10 11.98 11.42 -4.85
C VAL A 10 11.29 12.32 -5.88
N SER A 11 11.89 12.43 -7.06
CA SER A 11 11.31 13.14 -8.21
C SER A 11 11.29 12.20 -9.42
N PRO A 12 10.11 11.93 -10.02
CA PRO A 12 8.78 12.39 -9.60
C PRO A 12 8.32 11.74 -8.27
N PRO A 13 7.36 12.36 -7.54
CA PRO A 13 6.88 11.83 -6.27
C PRO A 13 6.31 10.42 -6.39
N ALA A 14 6.56 9.59 -5.38
CA ALA A 14 5.95 8.26 -5.28
C ALA A 14 4.58 8.35 -4.59
N VAL A 15 3.60 7.59 -5.06
CA VAL A 15 2.25 7.60 -4.49
C VAL A 15 2.10 6.49 -3.46
N LEU A 16 1.73 6.88 -2.24
CA LEU A 16 1.35 5.98 -1.16
C LEU A 16 -0.15 6.09 -0.91
N PHE A 17 -0.80 4.99 -0.54
CA PHE A 17 -2.22 5.01 -0.21
C PHE A 17 -2.59 3.98 0.85
N MET A 18 -3.71 4.19 1.55
CA MET A 18 -4.24 3.27 2.56
C MET A 18 -5.76 3.42 2.71
N GLY A 19 -6.42 2.37 3.17
CA GLY A 19 -7.83 2.44 3.55
C GLY A 19 -8.01 3.23 4.85
N ILE A 20 -9.11 3.96 5.00
CA ILE A 20 -9.41 4.68 6.25
C ILE A 20 -9.75 3.73 7.41
N ASP A 21 -10.24 2.52 7.08
CA ASP A 21 -10.61 1.52 8.07
C ASP A 21 -10.31 0.10 7.56
N LYS A 22 -10.64 -0.88 8.42
CA LYS A 22 -10.41 -2.29 8.16
C LYS A 22 -11.23 -2.84 6.97
N ASN A 23 -12.41 -2.29 6.69
CA ASN A 23 -13.27 -2.75 5.59
C ASN A 23 -12.67 -2.29 4.25
N GLU A 24 -12.22 -1.04 4.19
CA GLU A 24 -11.54 -0.49 3.00
C GLU A 24 -10.20 -1.20 2.75
N ASN A 25 -9.51 -1.62 3.82
CA ASN A 25 -8.31 -2.44 3.67
C ASN A 25 -8.61 -3.81 3.04
N GLU A 26 -9.73 -4.45 3.35
CA GLU A 26 -10.14 -5.70 2.69
C GLU A 26 -10.42 -5.48 1.20
N ASP A 27 -11.08 -4.38 0.83
CA ASP A 27 -11.33 -4.05 -0.57
C ASP A 27 -10.03 -3.75 -1.33
N LEU A 28 -9.08 -3.04 -0.72
CA LEU A 28 -7.76 -2.79 -1.31
C LEU A 28 -6.97 -4.10 -1.50
N ILE A 29 -7.06 -5.05 -0.56
CA ILE A 29 -6.46 -6.38 -0.73
C ILE A 29 -7.15 -7.11 -1.89
N LYS A 30 -8.47 -7.07 -1.98
CA LYS A 30 -9.21 -7.81 -3.01
C LYS A 30 -8.93 -7.29 -4.44
N TRP A 31 -8.75 -5.97 -4.58
CA TRP A 31 -8.68 -5.31 -5.88
C TRP A 31 -7.30 -4.72 -6.22
N GLY A 32 -6.27 -5.04 -5.43
CA GLY A 32 -4.91 -4.58 -5.67
C GLY A 32 -4.34 -5.01 -7.02
N TRP A 33 -3.31 -4.29 -7.42
CA TRP A 33 -2.54 -4.49 -8.65
C TRP A 33 -1.30 -5.34 -8.38
N PRO A 34 -0.80 -6.10 -9.37
CA PRO A 34 0.46 -6.84 -9.24
C PRO A 34 1.65 -5.96 -8.84
N GLU A 35 1.63 -4.67 -9.20
CA GLU A 35 2.64 -3.66 -8.91
C GLU A 35 2.49 -3.04 -7.52
N ASP A 36 1.42 -3.35 -6.78
CA ASP A 36 1.21 -2.81 -5.44
C ASP A 36 2.12 -3.53 -4.44
N VAL A 37 2.83 -2.75 -3.63
CA VAL A 37 3.64 -3.23 -2.51
C VAL A 37 2.89 -2.91 -1.23
N TRP A 38 2.62 -3.94 -0.44
CA TRP A 38 1.89 -3.84 0.82
C TRP A 38 2.84 -3.72 2.00
N PHE A 39 2.53 -2.86 2.96
CA PHE A 39 3.29 -2.63 4.19
C PHE A 39 2.40 -2.74 5.43
N HIS A 40 2.96 -3.28 6.51
CA HIS A 40 2.29 -3.41 7.80
C HIS A 40 3.32 -3.52 8.95
N VAL A 41 2.94 -3.10 10.16
CA VAL A 41 3.80 -3.30 11.33
C VAL A 41 3.87 -4.79 11.69
N ASP A 42 5.05 -5.34 11.92
CA ASP A 42 5.19 -6.73 12.36
C ASP A 42 4.51 -6.94 13.72
N LYS A 43 3.76 -8.04 13.87
CA LYS A 43 3.13 -8.54 15.11
C LYS A 43 2.04 -7.65 15.76
N VAL A 44 1.81 -6.44 15.30
CA VAL A 44 0.86 -5.50 15.95
C VAL A 44 -0.04 -4.86 14.91
N SER A 45 -1.28 -4.57 15.28
CA SER A 45 -2.25 -4.00 14.35
C SER A 45 -1.82 -2.61 13.84
N SER A 46 -1.96 -2.38 12.54
CA SER A 46 -1.66 -1.10 11.89
C SER A 46 -2.47 -0.92 10.61
N ALA A 47 -2.47 0.29 10.06
CA ALA A 47 -2.99 0.51 8.70
C ALA A 47 -2.22 -0.32 7.66
N HIS A 48 -2.92 -0.72 6.60
CA HIS A 48 -2.31 -1.33 5.42
C HIS A 48 -1.94 -0.21 4.45
N VAL A 49 -0.65 0.11 4.35
CA VAL A 49 -0.15 1.10 3.40
C VAL A 49 0.31 0.39 2.15
N TYR A 50 0.07 1.02 1.00
CA TYR A 50 0.44 0.53 -0.30
C TYR A 50 1.30 1.55 -1.03
N LEU A 51 2.30 1.06 -1.76
CA LEU A 51 3.06 1.80 -2.77
C LEU A 51 2.78 1.17 -4.12
N ARG A 52 2.36 1.94 -5.12
CA ARG A 52 2.22 1.42 -6.50
C ARG A 52 3.50 1.64 -7.29
N LEU A 53 4.14 0.55 -7.70
CA LEU A 53 5.31 0.61 -8.56
C LEU A 53 4.90 0.86 -10.02
N ARG A 54 5.87 1.28 -10.84
CA ARG A 54 5.69 1.32 -12.29
C ARG A 54 5.76 -0.11 -12.87
N PRO A 55 5.12 -0.37 -14.02
CA PRO A 55 5.24 -1.65 -14.69
C PRO A 55 6.71 -2.06 -14.88
N GLY A 56 7.04 -3.29 -14.48
CA GLY A 56 8.40 -3.85 -14.58
C GLY A 56 9.34 -3.55 -13.42
N GLN A 57 8.95 -2.71 -12.46
CA GLN A 57 9.74 -2.50 -11.24
C GLN A 57 9.52 -3.60 -10.21
N THR A 58 10.53 -3.82 -9.38
CA THR A 58 10.57 -4.81 -8.31
C THR A 58 10.79 -4.15 -6.95
N LEU A 59 10.76 -4.94 -5.87
CA LEU A 59 11.07 -4.45 -4.53
C LEU A 59 12.50 -3.87 -4.40
N ASP A 60 13.43 -4.30 -5.26
CA ASP A 60 14.80 -3.82 -5.27
C ASP A 60 14.94 -2.43 -5.92
N ASP A 61 13.96 -2.03 -6.73
CA ASP A 61 13.95 -0.73 -7.41
C ASP A 61 13.36 0.40 -6.55
N ILE A 62 12.88 0.07 -5.34
CA ILE A 62 12.26 1.06 -4.45
C ILE A 62 13.36 1.89 -3.77
N PRO A 63 13.39 3.22 -3.96
CA PRO A 63 14.36 4.07 -3.28
C PRO A 63 14.20 3.97 -1.76
N SER A 64 15.33 3.88 -1.04
CA SER A 64 15.31 3.72 0.43
C SER A 64 14.54 4.84 1.13
N ALA A 65 14.54 6.05 0.58
CA ALA A 65 13.78 7.17 1.11
C ALA A 65 12.25 6.96 1.01
N VAL A 66 11.76 6.29 -0.04
CA VAL A 66 10.34 5.95 -0.19
C VAL A 66 9.97 4.79 0.74
N LEU A 67 10.86 3.81 0.92
CA LEU A 67 10.67 2.74 1.92
C LEU A 67 10.56 3.31 3.33
N GLU A 68 11.43 4.26 3.69
CA GLU A 68 11.37 4.94 4.99
C GLU A 68 10.07 5.74 5.14
N ASP A 69 9.63 6.46 4.11
CA ASP A 69 8.35 7.18 4.11
C ASP A 69 7.16 6.24 4.36
N ALA A 70 7.09 5.14 3.63
CA ALA A 70 6.04 4.13 3.81
C ALA A 70 6.10 3.51 5.22
N ALA A 71 7.28 3.16 5.70
CA ALA A 71 7.49 2.57 7.02
C ALA A 71 7.07 3.52 8.16
N GLN A 72 7.43 4.79 8.06
CA GLN A 72 7.02 5.83 9.02
C GLN A 72 5.51 6.08 8.97
N LEU A 73 4.91 6.05 7.78
CA LEU A 73 3.46 6.22 7.63
C LEU A 73 2.68 5.06 8.28
N VAL A 74 3.10 3.82 8.03
CA VAL A 74 2.51 2.61 8.64
C VAL A 74 2.63 2.67 10.17
N LYS A 75 3.83 2.98 10.66
CA LYS A 75 4.09 3.12 12.10
C LYS A 75 3.20 4.20 12.72
N ALA A 76 3.09 5.37 12.09
CA ALA A 76 2.28 6.49 12.58
C ALA A 76 0.78 6.16 12.64
N ASN A 77 0.31 5.27 11.75
CA ASN A 77 -1.07 4.79 11.70
C ASN A 77 -1.26 3.43 12.42
N SER A 78 -0.42 3.15 13.42
CA SER A 78 -0.60 2.02 14.36
C SER A 78 -0.81 2.54 15.77
N ILE A 79 -1.87 2.12 16.45
CA ILE A 79 -2.16 2.54 17.83
C ILE A 79 -1.02 2.15 18.78
N MET A 80 -0.53 0.90 18.67
CA MET A 80 0.54 0.38 19.51
C MET A 80 1.93 0.62 18.91
N GLY A 81 2.10 0.34 17.61
CA GLY A 81 3.38 0.47 16.90
C GLY A 81 3.94 1.89 16.88
N ASN A 82 3.07 2.92 16.91
CA ASN A 82 3.49 4.33 16.99
C ASN A 82 4.22 4.65 18.31
N LYS A 83 3.92 3.94 19.41
CA LYS A 83 4.50 4.17 20.74
C LYS A 83 5.74 3.31 21.02
N MET A 84 5.96 2.26 20.23
CA MET A 84 7.08 1.35 20.40
C MET A 84 8.33 1.89 19.70
N ASN A 85 9.51 1.58 20.24
CA ASN A 85 10.78 1.76 19.53
C ASN A 85 11.18 0.45 18.84
N ASP A 86 12.11 0.55 17.90
CA ASP A 86 12.75 -0.59 17.23
C ASP A 86 11.73 -1.58 16.65
N VAL A 87 10.77 -1.05 15.91
CA VAL A 87 9.67 -1.81 15.33
C VAL A 87 10.05 -2.29 13.94
N ASP A 88 9.77 -3.55 13.63
CA ASP A 88 9.89 -4.06 12.27
C ASP A 88 8.64 -3.72 11.46
N ILE A 89 8.82 -3.17 10.27
CA ILE A 89 7.78 -3.05 9.26
C ILE A 89 8.02 -4.13 8.22
N VAL A 90 7.01 -4.97 7.99
CA VAL A 90 7.03 -5.98 6.93
C VAL A 90 6.50 -5.38 5.64
N TYR A 91 7.09 -5.78 4.52
CA TYR A 91 6.58 -5.42 3.21
C TYR A 91 6.81 -6.52 2.17
N THR A 92 5.87 -6.62 1.24
CA THR A 92 5.89 -7.63 0.16
C THR A 92 5.02 -7.16 -1.00
N MET A 93 5.22 -7.71 -2.19
CA MET A 93 4.31 -7.51 -3.31
C MET A 93 2.91 -8.03 -2.97
N TRP A 94 1.88 -7.35 -3.49
CA TRP A 94 0.47 -7.66 -3.27
C TRP A 94 0.11 -9.11 -3.63
N TYR A 95 0.66 -9.64 -4.72
CA TYR A 95 0.38 -11.02 -5.15
C TYR A 95 0.86 -12.10 -4.16
N ASN A 96 1.74 -11.75 -3.21
CA ASN A 96 2.20 -12.66 -2.16
C ASN A 96 1.26 -12.66 -0.95
N LEU A 97 0.30 -11.74 -0.87
CA LEU A 97 -0.70 -11.72 0.20
C LEU A 97 -1.68 -12.89 0.03
N LYS A 98 -1.89 -13.63 1.11
CA LYS A 98 -2.83 -14.73 1.19
C LYS A 98 -3.96 -14.37 2.15
N LYS A 99 -5.15 -14.16 1.61
CA LYS A 99 -6.39 -13.97 2.37
C LYS A 99 -7.32 -15.15 2.13
N THR A 100 -7.88 -15.73 3.19
CA THR A 100 -8.85 -16.83 3.09
C THR A 100 -10.16 -16.44 3.78
N PRO A 101 -11.32 -17.03 3.40
CA PRO A 101 -12.60 -16.71 4.04
C PRO A 101 -12.67 -17.01 5.54
N ALA A 102 -11.81 -17.91 6.03
CA ALA A 102 -11.72 -18.27 7.45
C ALA A 102 -10.88 -17.29 8.29
N MET A 103 -10.16 -16.36 7.66
CA MET A 103 -9.34 -15.37 8.35
C MET A 103 -10.19 -14.19 8.80
N GLU A 104 -9.92 -13.66 9.99
CA GLU A 104 -10.61 -12.49 10.52
C GLU A 104 -10.35 -11.24 9.68
N VAL A 105 -11.23 -10.24 9.80
CA VAL A 105 -11.05 -8.94 9.12
C VAL A 105 -9.76 -8.28 9.60
N GLY A 106 -8.90 -7.88 8.66
CA GLY A 106 -7.56 -7.34 8.91
C GLY A 106 -6.45 -8.40 9.03
N GLN A 107 -6.78 -9.68 9.22
CA GLN A 107 -5.77 -10.75 9.22
C GLN A 107 -5.32 -11.06 7.80
N VAL A 108 -4.00 -11.07 7.56
CA VAL A 108 -3.39 -11.39 6.27
C VAL A 108 -2.28 -12.40 6.49
N GLY A 109 -2.22 -13.44 5.65
CA GLY A 109 -1.10 -14.37 5.59
C GLY A 109 -0.26 -14.14 4.34
N PHE A 110 0.77 -14.96 4.13
CA PHE A 110 1.62 -14.90 2.95
C PHE A 110 1.63 -16.23 2.19
N HIS A 111 1.76 -16.17 0.87
CA HIS A 111 1.97 -17.37 0.04
C HIS A 111 3.40 -17.90 0.23
N LYS A 112 4.38 -17.00 0.32
CA LYS A 112 5.80 -17.30 0.50
C LYS A 112 6.41 -16.36 1.54
N GLU A 113 6.65 -16.89 2.74
CA GLU A 113 7.29 -16.17 3.85
C GLU A 113 8.69 -15.61 3.49
N LYS A 114 9.42 -16.30 2.61
CA LYS A 114 10.77 -15.86 2.18
C LYS A 114 10.77 -14.61 1.30
N GLU A 115 9.63 -14.26 0.70
CA GLU A 115 9.49 -13.06 -0.13
C GLU A 115 9.05 -11.83 0.69
N VAL A 116 8.78 -12.01 2.00
CA VAL A 116 8.48 -10.92 2.92
C VAL A 116 9.79 -10.28 3.40
N ARG A 117 9.95 -8.99 3.11
CA ARG A 117 11.10 -8.19 3.55
C ARG A 117 10.74 -7.40 4.80
N LYS A 118 11.77 -6.96 5.53
CA LYS A 118 11.63 -6.17 6.76
C LYS A 118 12.51 -4.93 6.72
N ILE A 119 12.01 -3.84 7.27
CA ILE A 119 12.78 -2.64 7.59
C ILE A 119 12.57 -2.31 9.06
N ARG A 120 13.68 -2.09 9.80
CA ARG A 120 13.66 -1.75 11.22
C ARG A 120 13.53 -0.23 11.37
N VAL A 121 12.47 0.21 12.03
CA VAL A 121 12.23 1.62 12.35
C VAL A 121 12.48 1.85 13.84
N ALA A 122 13.62 2.49 14.15
CA ALA A 122 14.05 2.75 15.52
C ALA A 122 13.05 3.62 16.29
N LYS A 123 12.57 4.71 15.68
CA LYS A 123 11.60 5.63 16.26
C LYS A 123 10.80 6.35 15.18
N ARG A 124 9.69 6.95 15.58
CA ARG A 124 8.92 7.82 14.69
C ARG A 124 9.72 9.07 14.33
N ILE A 125 9.75 9.41 13.04
CA ILE A 125 10.33 10.65 12.53
C ILE A 125 9.20 11.61 12.16
N ASN A 126 8.99 12.63 12.98
CA ASN A 126 7.87 13.56 12.81
C ASN A 126 7.95 14.35 11.50
N ASP A 127 9.15 14.71 11.04
CA ASP A 127 9.32 15.48 9.81
C ASP A 127 8.80 14.74 8.58
N ILE A 128 9.04 13.43 8.51
CA ILE A 128 8.53 12.55 7.44
C ILE A 128 7.01 12.49 7.49
N VAL A 129 6.44 12.19 8.66
CA VAL A 129 4.98 12.08 8.84
C VAL A 129 4.29 13.41 8.52
N ASN A 130 4.86 14.53 8.97
CA ASN A 130 4.32 15.86 8.70
C ASN A 130 4.41 16.22 7.21
N ARG A 131 5.50 15.87 6.53
CA ARG A 131 5.64 16.07 5.08
C ARG A 131 4.59 15.27 4.31
N LEU A 132 4.40 14.00 4.63
CA LEU A 132 3.37 13.16 4.00
C LEU A 132 1.97 13.74 4.24
N ASN A 133 1.65 14.11 5.48
CA ASN A 133 0.34 14.67 5.83
C ASN A 133 -0.02 15.96 5.08
N LYS A 134 0.96 16.77 4.67
CA LYS A 134 0.71 17.96 3.82
C LYS A 134 0.17 17.60 2.43
N THR A 135 0.45 16.39 1.97
CA THR A 135 0.02 15.87 0.66
C THR A 135 -1.20 14.96 0.75
N LYS A 136 -1.75 14.78 1.96
CA LYS A 136 -2.88 13.88 2.23
C LYS A 136 -4.11 14.31 1.41
N LYS A 137 -4.67 13.37 0.65
CA LYS A 137 -5.92 13.54 -0.11
C LYS A 137 -6.84 12.37 0.18
N GLU A 138 -8.13 12.62 0.35
CA GLU A 138 -9.14 11.59 0.58
C GLU A 138 -10.00 11.44 -0.67
N GLU A 139 -10.15 10.22 -1.18
CA GLU A 139 -11.00 9.92 -2.34
C GLU A 139 -12.11 8.94 -1.99
N ASN A 140 -13.30 9.24 -2.51
CA ASN A 140 -14.48 8.43 -2.32
C ASN A 140 -14.46 7.19 -3.23
N PRO A 141 -15.01 6.04 -2.76
CA PRO A 141 -15.02 4.76 -3.48
C PRO A 141 -15.47 4.80 -4.94
N GLY A 142 -16.36 5.74 -5.31
CA GLY A 142 -16.84 5.90 -6.69
C GLY A 142 -15.78 6.36 -7.70
N ASN A 143 -14.72 7.05 -7.24
CA ASN A 143 -13.67 7.63 -8.10
C ASN A 143 -12.27 7.03 -7.84
N ASN A 144 -12.18 5.97 -7.04
CA ASN A 144 -10.90 5.47 -6.52
C ASN A 144 -10.04 4.80 -7.60
N ASN A 145 -8.99 5.49 -8.04
CA ASN A 145 -7.97 4.94 -8.95
C ASN A 145 -7.15 3.79 -8.33
N ALA A 146 -7.06 3.73 -6.99
CA ALA A 146 -6.46 2.60 -6.27
C ALA A 146 -7.21 1.28 -6.54
N ILE A 147 -8.54 1.35 -6.70
CA ILE A 147 -9.48 0.22 -6.80
C ILE A 147 -10.16 0.23 -8.17
N GLN A 148 -9.46 0.62 -9.26
CA GLN A 148 -10.04 0.53 -10.60
C GLN A 148 -10.61 -0.89 -10.78
N LYS A 149 -11.94 -0.99 -10.79
CA LYS A 149 -12.64 -2.26 -10.84
C LYS A 149 -12.12 -2.96 -12.08
N LYS A 150 -11.37 -4.05 -11.94
CA LYS A 150 -10.75 -4.80 -13.05
C LYS A 150 -11.72 -5.03 -14.21
N VAL A 151 -13.02 -5.16 -13.92
CA VAL A 151 -14.11 -5.25 -14.91
C VAL A 151 -14.17 -4.04 -15.84
N VAL A 152 -14.07 -2.80 -15.34
CA VAL A 152 -14.12 -1.57 -16.15
C VAL A 152 -12.84 -1.43 -16.98
N TYR A 153 -11.67 -1.71 -16.42
CA TYR A 153 -10.42 -1.63 -17.17
C TYR A 153 -10.33 -2.72 -18.27
N ILE A 154 -10.78 -3.94 -17.97
CA ILE A 154 -10.93 -5.02 -18.95
C ILE A 154 -11.98 -4.65 -20.00
N LEU A 155 -13.13 -4.07 -19.61
CA LEU A 155 -14.13 -3.61 -20.58
C LEU A 155 -13.59 -2.50 -21.47
N ILE A 156 -12.89 -1.52 -20.91
CA ILE A 156 -12.28 -0.42 -21.66
C ILE A 156 -11.22 -0.97 -22.62
N LEU A 157 -10.32 -1.85 -22.17
CA LEU A 157 -9.34 -2.50 -23.04
C LEU A 157 -10.00 -3.32 -24.14
N ILE A 158 -11.07 -4.06 -23.84
CA ILE A 158 -11.83 -4.80 -24.85
C ILE A 158 -12.47 -3.83 -25.84
N ILE A 159 -13.08 -2.74 -25.38
CA ILE A 159 -13.71 -1.72 -26.24
C ILE A 159 -12.67 -1.02 -27.11
N GLU A 160 -11.52 -0.61 -26.56
CA GLU A 160 -10.41 -0.04 -27.33
C GLU A 160 -9.88 -1.05 -28.36
N MET A 161 -9.67 -2.32 -27.98
CA MET A 161 -9.29 -3.37 -28.93
C MET A 161 -10.34 -3.59 -30.03
N MET A 162 -11.63 -3.43 -29.73
CA MET A 162 -12.70 -3.54 -30.72
C MET A 162 -12.79 -2.29 -31.63
N ILE A 163 -12.42 -1.10 -31.15
CA ILE A 163 -12.43 0.15 -31.92
C ILE A 163 -11.20 0.26 -32.85
N PHE A 164 -10.05 -0.31 -32.46
CA PHE A 164 -8.81 -0.29 -33.26
C PHE A 164 -8.67 -1.46 -34.26
N TRP A 165 -9.71 -2.29 -34.41
CA TRP A 165 -9.76 -3.44 -35.33
C TRP A 165 -10.90 -3.33 -36.37
N ASP A 166 -11.28 -2.10 -36.74
CA ASP A 166 -12.06 -1.79 -37.96
C ASP A 166 -11.30 -0.77 -38.83
#